data_AF-A0A966JIK2-F1
#
_entry.id   AF-A0A966JIK2-F1
#
_cell.length_a   1.000
_cell.length_b   1.000
_cell.length_c   1.000
_cell.angle_alpha   90.00
_cell.angle_beta   90.00
_cell.angle_gamma   90.00
#
_symmetry.space_group_name_H-M   'P 1'
#
loop_
_entity.id
_entity.type
_entity.pdbx_description
1 polymer ?
#
loop_
_entity_poly.entity_id
_entity_poly.type
_entity_poly.pdbx_seq_one_letter_code
_entity_poly.pdbx_strand_id
1 'polypeptide(L)'
;AFGFSGTASVTPEEAWLPQPNWWGDYSVESQDKDPASTLNMYRTALEIRHKEAGLGDGAMEWVDFGPDVLAFRRAGNFLCLVNFGGEIKLPEGELLVSSSPIRNFTLSPDTAVWMRTK
;
A
#
# COMPACT_ATOMS: atom_id res chain seq x y z
N ALA A 1 8.20 -28.72 4.69
CA ALA A 1 8.81 -27.38 4.54
C ALA A 1 7.89 -26.46 3.73
N PHE A 2 7.86 -25.16 4.02
CA PHE A 2 7.25 -24.17 3.14
C PHE A 2 8.20 -23.87 1.94
N GLY A 3 7.67 -23.62 0.74
CA GLY A 3 8.46 -23.25 -0.45
C GLY A 3 8.82 -24.39 -1.41
N PHE A 4 9.80 -24.16 -2.29
CA PHE A 4 10.14 -25.01 -3.46
C PHE A 4 11.05 -26.21 -3.14
N SER A 5 10.85 -26.89 -2.01
CA SER A 5 11.64 -28.08 -1.70
C SER A 5 11.08 -29.31 -2.41
N GLY A 6 11.94 -30.02 -3.16
CA GLY A 6 11.53 -31.10 -4.08
C GLY A 6 11.06 -32.41 -3.44
N THR A 7 11.12 -32.53 -2.12
CA THR A 7 10.66 -33.72 -1.38
C THR A 7 9.69 -33.31 -0.29
N ALA A 8 8.53 -33.96 -0.24
CA ALA A 8 7.46 -33.67 0.74
C ALA A 8 7.86 -33.89 2.22
N SER A 9 9.08 -34.36 2.49
CA SER A 9 9.52 -34.86 3.80
C SER A 9 10.61 -34.04 4.48
N VAL A 10 11.01 -32.87 3.97
CA VAL A 10 11.99 -32.00 4.66
C VAL A 10 11.32 -31.07 5.68
N THR A 11 11.95 -30.92 6.84
CA THR A 11 11.59 -29.91 7.85
C THR A 11 11.84 -28.50 7.30
N PRO A 12 11.22 -27.43 7.85
CA PRO A 12 11.50 -26.05 7.44
C PRO A 12 13.00 -25.68 7.47
N GLU A 13 13.76 -26.24 8.41
CA GLU A 13 15.21 -26.02 8.59
C GLU A 13 16.05 -26.76 7.54
N GLU A 14 15.52 -27.87 7.01
CA GLU A 14 16.15 -28.67 5.95
C GLU A 14 15.74 -28.21 4.54
N ALA A 15 14.86 -27.21 4.44
CA ALA A 15 14.51 -26.62 3.16
C ALA A 15 15.77 -26.06 2.46
N TRP A 16 15.80 -26.11 1.12
CA TRP A 16 16.93 -25.57 0.34
C TRP A 16 17.24 -24.10 0.69
N LEU A 17 16.19 -23.36 1.08
CA LEU A 17 16.28 -22.05 1.70
C LEU A 17 15.32 -22.01 2.90
N PRO A 18 15.83 -22.18 4.13
CA PRO A 18 15.02 -22.15 5.34
C PRO A 18 14.30 -20.80 5.48
N GLN A 19 13.01 -20.87 5.79
CA GLN A 19 12.23 -19.66 6.04
C GLN A 19 12.50 -19.14 7.44
N PRO A 20 12.53 -17.82 7.64
CA PRO A 20 12.65 -17.25 8.97
C PRO A 20 11.41 -17.58 9.82
N ASN A 21 11.57 -17.63 11.14
CA ASN A 21 10.49 -18.03 12.05
C ASN A 21 9.24 -17.12 11.98
N TRP A 22 9.40 -15.86 11.54
CA TRP A 22 8.31 -14.88 11.37
C TRP A 22 7.57 -15.00 10.03
N TRP A 23 8.01 -15.87 9.10
CA TRP A 23 7.41 -15.98 7.76
C TRP A 23 5.92 -16.29 7.80
N GLY A 24 5.49 -17.16 8.72
CA GLY A 24 4.09 -17.56 8.86
C GLY A 24 3.16 -16.38 9.12
N ASP A 25 3.62 -15.42 9.93
CA ASP A 25 2.85 -14.24 10.35
C ASP A 25 2.50 -13.33 9.15
N TYR A 26 3.34 -13.30 8.12
CA TYR A 26 3.18 -12.49 6.91
C TYR A 26 2.91 -13.31 5.64
N SER A 27 2.59 -14.59 5.79
CA SER A 27 2.28 -15.49 4.67
C SER A 27 1.04 -15.04 3.90
N VAL A 28 0.90 -15.53 2.65
CA VAL A 28 -0.32 -15.29 1.85
C VAL A 28 -1.56 -15.78 2.60
N GLU A 29 -1.51 -16.96 3.22
CA GLU A 29 -2.65 -17.50 3.97
C GLU A 29 -3.05 -16.59 5.14
N SER A 30 -2.08 -16.07 5.90
CA SER A 30 -2.31 -15.12 6.99
C SER A 30 -2.97 -13.85 6.47
N GLN A 31 -2.36 -13.23 5.46
CA GLN A 31 -2.80 -11.93 4.97
C GLN A 31 -4.10 -11.98 4.17
N ASP A 32 -4.38 -13.07 3.45
CA ASP A 32 -5.60 -13.23 2.65
C ASP A 32 -6.86 -13.14 3.52
N LYS A 33 -6.80 -13.67 4.74
CA LYS A 33 -7.89 -13.68 5.72
C LYS A 33 -8.08 -12.35 6.46
N ASP A 34 -7.08 -11.47 6.46
CA ASP A 34 -7.12 -10.17 7.13
C ASP A 34 -7.43 -9.04 6.11
N PRO A 35 -8.62 -8.43 6.15
CA PRO A 35 -8.97 -7.33 5.25
C PRO A 35 -8.08 -6.09 5.38
N ALA A 36 -7.40 -5.92 6.52
CA ALA A 36 -6.49 -4.80 6.78
C ALA A 36 -5.03 -5.11 6.39
N SER A 37 -4.75 -6.30 5.85
CA SER A 37 -3.41 -6.72 5.48
C SER A 37 -2.85 -5.93 4.30
N THR A 38 -1.53 -5.89 4.19
CA THR A 38 -0.84 -5.30 3.04
C THR A 38 -1.26 -5.97 1.73
N LEU A 39 -1.44 -7.30 1.71
CA LEU A 39 -1.92 -8.03 0.53
C LEU A 39 -3.27 -7.50 0.05
N ASN A 40 -4.25 -7.39 0.95
CA ASN A 40 -5.59 -6.94 0.60
C ASN A 40 -5.63 -5.45 0.25
N MET A 41 -4.81 -4.62 0.91
CA MET A 41 -4.61 -3.22 0.51
C MET A 41 -4.11 -3.10 -0.94
N TYR A 42 -3.11 -3.90 -1.35
CA TYR A 42 -2.61 -3.89 -2.72
C TYR A 42 -3.65 -4.36 -3.73
N ARG A 43 -4.43 -5.40 -3.41
CA ARG A 43 -5.54 -5.84 -4.27
C ARG A 43 -6.56 -4.73 -4.47
N THR A 44 -6.98 -4.05 -3.39
CA THR A 44 -7.87 -2.89 -3.47
C THR A 44 -7.27 -1.76 -4.30
N ALA A 45 -5.99 -1.43 -4.10
CA ALA A 45 -5.31 -0.40 -4.89
C ALA A 45 -5.27 -0.73 -6.39
N LEU A 46 -5.04 -2.00 -6.76
CA LEU A 46 -5.08 -2.44 -8.16
C LEU A 46 -6.48 -2.34 -8.76
N GLU A 47 -7.53 -2.73 -8.02
CA GLU A 47 -8.91 -2.55 -8.48
C GLU A 47 -9.28 -1.08 -8.68
N ILE A 48 -8.83 -0.19 -7.79
CA ILE A 48 -9.00 1.26 -7.92
C ILE A 48 -8.23 1.77 -9.13
N ARG A 49 -6.97 1.37 -9.32
CA ARG A 49 -6.15 1.73 -10.49
C ARG A 49 -6.85 1.42 -11.80
N HIS A 50 -7.58 0.29 -11.88
CA HIS A 50 -8.34 -0.08 -13.07
C HIS A 50 -9.56 0.82 -13.35
N LYS A 51 -10.13 1.46 -12.32
CA LYS A 51 -11.37 2.24 -12.40
C LYS A 51 -11.12 3.76 -12.45
N GLU A 52 -10.02 4.22 -11.87
CA GLU A 52 -9.67 5.65 -11.83
C GLU A 52 -9.15 6.15 -13.17
N ALA A 53 -9.84 7.12 -13.76
CA ALA A 53 -9.47 7.72 -15.05
C ALA A 53 -8.02 8.26 -15.06
N GLY A 54 -7.55 8.76 -13.92
CA GLY A 54 -6.21 9.32 -13.77
C GLY A 54 -5.09 8.30 -13.59
N LEU A 55 -5.36 6.99 -13.50
CA LEU A 55 -4.36 5.97 -13.13
C LEU A 55 -3.90 5.05 -14.28
N GLY A 56 -4.20 5.41 -15.53
CA GLY A 56 -3.63 4.80 -16.74
C GLY A 56 -2.46 5.59 -17.33
N ASP A 57 -2.38 5.67 -18.65
CA ASP A 57 -1.47 6.58 -19.34
C ASP A 57 -1.94 8.04 -19.17
N GLY A 58 -0.99 8.98 -19.16
CA GLY A 58 -1.32 10.41 -19.07
C GLY A 58 -0.32 11.22 -18.27
N ALA A 59 -0.54 12.52 -18.25
CA ALA A 59 0.31 13.46 -17.53
C ALA A 59 0.27 13.22 -16.01
N MET A 60 1.32 13.70 -15.37
CA MET A 60 1.49 13.75 -13.92
C MET A 60 2.05 15.13 -13.58
N GLU A 61 1.49 15.75 -12.55
CA GLU A 61 1.95 17.03 -12.04
C GLU A 61 2.43 16.86 -10.60
N TRP A 62 3.65 17.31 -10.32
CA TRP A 62 4.16 17.36 -8.95
C TRP A 62 3.41 18.43 -8.15
N VAL A 63 3.13 18.13 -6.88
CA VAL A 63 2.53 19.07 -5.94
C VAL A 63 3.48 19.23 -4.76
N ASP A 64 3.63 20.46 -4.28
CA ASP A 64 4.43 20.72 -3.10
C ASP A 64 3.58 20.53 -1.83
N PHE A 65 4.01 19.60 -0.97
CA PHE A 65 3.47 19.35 0.37
C PHE A 65 4.55 19.44 1.45
N GLY A 66 5.67 20.10 1.13
CA GLY A 66 6.86 20.14 1.96
C GLY A 66 7.91 19.10 1.55
N PRO A 67 9.12 19.20 2.13
CA PRO A 67 10.29 18.45 1.67
C PRO A 67 10.21 16.93 1.93
N ASP A 68 9.39 16.52 2.91
CA ASP A 68 9.29 15.13 3.35
C ASP A 68 8.05 14.41 2.80
N VAL A 69 7.33 15.02 1.85
CA VAL A 69 6.09 14.46 1.30
C VAL A 69 6.21 14.36 -0.21
N LEU A 70 6.17 13.13 -0.73
CA LEU A 70 6.04 12.91 -2.16
C LEU A 70 4.57 13.06 -2.54
N ALA A 71 4.27 14.06 -3.37
CA ALA A 71 2.91 14.37 -3.76
C ALA A 71 2.78 14.61 -5.28
N PHE A 72 1.74 14.05 -5.88
CA PHE A 72 1.45 14.30 -7.29
C PHE A 72 -0.04 14.18 -7.64
N ARG A 73 -0.44 14.92 -8.67
CA ARG A 73 -1.77 14.90 -9.26
C ARG A 73 -1.78 14.22 -10.62
N ARG A 74 -2.93 13.64 -10.95
CA ARG A 74 -3.27 13.14 -12.30
C ARG A 74 -4.71 13.53 -12.63
N ALA A 75 -5.13 13.25 -13.88
CA ALA A 75 -6.47 13.56 -14.35
C ALA A 75 -7.58 13.03 -13.43
N GLY A 76 -8.76 13.67 -13.45
CA GLY A 76 -9.90 13.25 -12.64
C GLY A 76 -9.77 13.58 -11.15
N ASN A 77 -9.07 14.67 -10.82
CA ASN A 77 -8.81 15.14 -9.45
C ASN A 77 -8.08 14.12 -8.57
N PHE A 78 -7.32 13.21 -9.17
CA PHE A 78 -6.54 12.23 -8.44
C PHE A 78 -5.35 12.91 -7.76
N LEU A 79 -5.15 12.63 -6.48
CA LEU A 79 -3.99 13.02 -5.69
C LEU A 79 -3.40 11.80 -4.98
N CYS A 80 -2.09 11.62 -5.13
CA CYS A 80 -1.29 10.67 -4.35
C CYS A 80 -0.40 11.46 -3.38
N LEU A 81 -0.34 11.01 -2.13
CA LEU A 81 0.55 11.51 -1.09
C LEU A 81 1.28 10.34 -0.43
N VAL A 82 2.59 10.47 -0.23
CA VAL A 82 3.40 9.54 0.55
C VAL A 82 4.22 10.35 1.55
N ASN A 83 3.98 10.13 2.84
CA ASN A 83 4.60 10.90 3.91
C ASN A 83 5.84 10.20 4.48
N PHE A 84 7.00 10.84 4.36
CA PHE A 84 8.27 10.40 4.92
C PHE A 84 8.69 11.26 6.15
N GLY A 85 7.87 12.24 6.53
CA GLY A 85 8.15 13.18 7.61
C GLY A 85 7.10 13.14 8.72
N GLY A 86 6.87 14.31 9.35
CA GLY A 86 5.89 14.46 10.43
C GLY A 86 4.44 14.45 9.96
N GLU A 87 3.50 14.53 10.91
CA GLU A 87 2.08 14.58 10.59
C GLU A 87 1.71 15.79 9.71
N ILE A 88 0.93 15.56 8.65
CA ILE A 88 0.39 16.63 7.80
C ILE A 88 -1.14 16.53 7.67
N LYS A 89 -1.79 17.66 7.34
CA LYS A 89 -3.23 17.67 7.06
C LYS A 89 -3.52 17.25 5.63
N LEU A 90 -4.49 16.36 5.47
CA LEU A 90 -5.02 15.98 4.17
C LEU A 90 -5.94 17.09 3.65
N PRO A 91 -5.94 17.36 2.33
CA PRO A 91 -6.94 18.23 1.72
C PRO A 91 -8.35 17.62 1.81
N GLU A 92 -9.38 18.40 1.49
CA GLU A 92 -10.73 17.86 1.38
C GLU A 92 -10.86 16.96 0.15
N GLY A 93 -11.55 15.83 0.32
CA GLY A 93 -11.75 14.88 -0.75
C GLY A 93 -12.29 13.54 -0.27
N GLU A 94 -12.37 12.61 -1.21
CA GLU A 94 -12.72 11.21 -0.97
C GLU A 94 -11.44 10.39 -0.88
N LEU A 95 -11.25 9.68 0.22
CA LEU A 95 -10.13 8.74 0.38
C LEU A 95 -10.43 7.47 -0.42
N LEU A 96 -9.56 7.11 -1.36
CA LEU A 96 -9.70 5.93 -2.20
C LEU A 96 -9.01 4.71 -1.57
N VAL A 97 -7.75 4.86 -1.14
CA VAL A 97 -6.99 3.83 -0.42
C VAL A 97 -5.95 4.48 0.48
N SER A 98 -5.60 3.81 1.59
CA SER A 98 -4.49 4.19 2.46
C SER A 98 -3.71 2.97 2.94
N SER A 99 -2.41 3.15 3.17
CA SER A 99 -1.54 2.13 3.77
C SER A 99 -1.65 2.02 5.29
N SER A 100 -2.36 2.95 5.95
CA SER A 100 -2.62 2.91 7.39
C SER A 100 -3.90 3.67 7.75
N PRO A 101 -4.53 3.41 8.91
CA PRO A 101 -5.76 4.09 9.29
C PRO A 101 -5.59 5.60 9.37
N ILE A 102 -6.41 6.34 8.62
CA ILE A 102 -6.45 7.80 8.67
C ILE A 102 -7.39 8.26 9.80
N ARG A 103 -6.92 9.20 10.63
CA ARG A 103 -7.70 9.80 11.72
C ARG A 103 -7.69 11.31 11.58
N ASN A 104 -8.83 11.96 11.81
CA ASN A 104 -8.96 13.43 11.84
C ASN A 104 -8.34 14.13 10.62
N PHE A 105 -8.50 13.56 9.42
CA PHE A 105 -7.91 14.07 8.17
C PHE A 105 -6.40 14.37 8.28
N THR A 106 -5.67 13.52 9.01
CA THR A 106 -4.23 13.67 9.23
C THR A 106 -3.51 12.47 8.64
N LEU A 107 -2.46 12.76 7.88
CA LEU A 107 -1.56 11.77 7.31
C LEU A 107 -0.37 11.60 8.25
N SER A 108 -0.31 10.45 8.92
CA SER A 108 0.80 10.08 9.79
C SER A 108 2.08 9.84 9.00
N PRO A 109 3.25 9.80 9.67
CA PRO A 109 4.49 9.29 9.07
C PRO A 109 4.31 7.89 8.46
N ASP A 110 5.14 7.54 7.49
CA ASP A 110 5.18 6.23 6.81
C ASP A 110 3.83 5.79 6.20
N THR A 111 2.97 6.76 5.89
CA THR A 111 1.62 6.51 5.34
C THR A 111 1.48 7.07 3.94
N ALA A 112 0.92 6.26 3.04
CA ALA A 112 0.52 6.65 1.71
C ALA A 112 -1.02 6.73 1.60
N VAL A 113 -1.51 7.68 0.83
CA VAL A 113 -2.94 7.80 0.47
C VAL A 113 -3.11 8.10 -1.01
N TRP A 114 -4.16 7.52 -1.58
CA TRP A 114 -4.77 8.00 -2.81
C TRP A 114 -6.11 8.61 -2.49
N MET A 115 -6.41 9.75 -3.09
CA MET A 115 -7.67 10.44 -2.88
C MET A 115 -8.13 11.18 -4.13
N ARG A 116 -9.44 11.41 -4.20
CA ARG A 116 -10.06 12.31 -5.16
C ARG A 116 -10.33 13.65 -4.49
N THR A 117 -9.63 14.70 -4.90
CA THR A 117 -9.80 16.03 -4.31
C THR A 117 -11.10 16.67 -4.79
N LYS A 118 -11.72 17.49 -3.93
CA LYS A 118 -12.84 18.36 -4.31
C LYS A 118 -12.39 19.57 -5.11
#